data_AF-A0A349VK83-F1
#
_entry.id   AF-A0A349VK83-F1
#
_cell.length_a   1.000
_cell.length_b   1.000
_cell.length_c   1.000
_cell.angle_alpha   90.00
_cell.angle_beta   90.00
_cell.angle_gamma   90.00
#
_symmetry.space_group_name_H-M   'P 1'
#
loop_
_entity.id
_entity.type
_entity.pdbx_description
1 polymer ?
#
loop_
_entity_poly.entity_id
_entity_poly.type
_entity_poly.pdbx_seq_one_letter_code
_entity_poly.pdbx_strand_id
1 'polypeptide(L)'
;MNVLGVGTDITECLRIGKMIERHGELFVQRVYTPKEIEYCRGRRMAMQHFAGRWAAKEAILKALGTGWRQGISWRDIEVINGVTGRPVVTLMGGTQDV
;
A
#
# COMPACT_ATOMS: atom_id res chain seq x y z
N MET A 1 20.20 -17.49 -5.37
CA MET A 1 18.89 -16.82 -5.40
C MET A 1 19.18 -15.36 -5.74
N ASN A 2 18.73 -14.85 -6.89
CA ASN A 2 19.03 -13.49 -7.31
C ASN A 2 17.94 -12.53 -6.84
N VAL A 3 18.34 -11.37 -6.32
CA VAL A 3 17.44 -10.26 -6.05
C VAL A 3 17.13 -9.57 -7.37
N LEU A 4 15.86 -9.52 -7.76
CA LEU A 4 15.41 -8.91 -9.04
C LEU A 4 15.34 -7.39 -8.95
N GLY A 5 15.01 -6.85 -7.78
CA GLY A 5 14.91 -5.43 -7.53
C GLY A 5 14.79 -5.12 -6.05
N VAL A 6 15.06 -3.86 -5.69
CA VAL A 6 14.92 -3.34 -4.33
C VAL A 6 14.18 -2.01 -4.38
N GLY A 7 13.31 -1.78 -3.42
CA GLY A 7 12.56 -0.55 -3.32
C GLY A 7 12.42 -0.10 -1.87
N THR A 8 12.45 1.22 -1.69
CA THR A 8 12.26 1.87 -0.39
C THR A 8 11.42 3.12 -0.58
N ASP A 9 10.60 3.43 0.41
CA ASP A 9 9.80 4.65 0.45
C ASP A 9 9.68 5.16 1.88
N ILE A 10 9.68 6.48 2.00
CA ILE A 10 9.39 7.18 3.25
C ILE A 10 8.22 8.12 3.00
N THR A 11 7.19 8.00 3.83
CA THR A 11 5.98 8.80 3.72
C THR A 11 5.65 9.47 5.04
N GLU A 12 5.48 10.78 5.01
CA GLU A 12 5.00 11.55 6.14
C GLU A 12 3.54 11.18 6.47
N CYS A 13 3.27 10.78 7.71
CA CYS A 13 1.92 10.40 8.15
C CYS A 13 0.92 11.55 8.02
N LEU A 14 1.34 12.79 8.32
CA LEU A 14 0.49 13.99 8.20
C LEU A 14 0.06 14.24 6.75
N ARG A 15 0.92 13.94 5.76
CA ARG A 15 0.57 14.06 4.34
C ARG A 15 -0.61 13.15 4.00
N ILE A 16 -0.57 11.89 4.44
CA ILE A 16 -1.65 10.92 4.20
C ILE A 16 -2.90 11.29 4.99
N GLY A 17 -2.75 11.76 6.23
CA GLY A 17 -3.86 12.29 7.02
C GLY A 17 -4.60 13.42 6.29
N LYS A 18 -3.87 14.42 5.77
CA LYS A 18 -4.44 15.53 4.99
C LYS A 18 -5.13 15.06 3.70
N MET A 19 -4.62 14.02 3.04
CA MET A 19 -5.27 13.46 1.84
C MET A 19 -6.58 12.76 2.18
N ILE A 20 -6.61 11.98 3.27
CA ILE A 20 -7.83 11.33 3.77
C ILE A 20 -8.85 12.38 4.20
N GLU A 21 -8.43 13.41 4.93
CA GLU A 21 -9.32 14.51 5.34
C GLU A 21 -9.90 15.26 4.14
N ARG A 22 -9.08 15.59 3.15
CA ARG A 22 -9.50 16.35 1.97
C ARG A 22 -10.42 15.57 1.02
N HIS A 23 -10.16 14.28 0.83
CA HIS A 23 -10.81 13.48 -0.22
C HIS A 23 -11.71 12.36 0.32
N GLY A 24 -11.70 12.13 1.63
CA GLY A 24 -12.53 11.16 2.32
C GLY A 24 -12.41 9.74 1.74
N GLU A 25 -13.55 9.08 1.65
CA GLU A 25 -13.68 7.70 1.19
C GLU A 25 -13.17 7.47 -0.23
N LEU A 26 -13.28 8.47 -1.12
CA LEU A 26 -12.83 8.32 -2.51
C LEU A 26 -11.33 8.05 -2.59
N PHE A 27 -10.53 8.73 -1.77
CA PHE A 27 -9.10 8.47 -1.70
C PHE A 27 -8.80 7.12 -1.07
N VAL A 28 -9.47 6.81 0.04
CA VAL A 28 -9.27 5.55 0.78
C VAL A 28 -9.58 4.34 -0.12
N GLN A 29 -10.73 4.34 -0.78
CA GLN A 29 -11.17 3.25 -1.66
C GLN A 29 -10.39 3.16 -2.97
N ARG A 30 -9.77 4.26 -3.42
CA ARG A 30 -8.88 4.25 -4.58
C ARG A 30 -7.55 3.55 -4.28
N VAL A 31 -7.01 3.76 -3.07
CA VAL A 31 -5.63 3.39 -2.73
C VAL A 31 -5.54 2.05 -2.01
N TYR A 32 -6.48 1.79 -1.10
CA TYR A 32 -6.42 0.63 -0.22
C TYR A 32 -7.46 -0.41 -0.62
N THR A 33 -7.11 -1.67 -0.49
CA THR A 33 -8.03 -2.80 -0.63
C THR A 33 -9.03 -2.81 0.54
N PRO A 34 -10.19 -3.48 0.40
CA PRO A 34 -11.14 -3.59 1.50
C PRO A 34 -10.53 -4.14 2.80
N LYS A 35 -9.65 -5.15 2.71
CA LYS A 35 -8.98 -5.76 3.87
C LYS A 35 -8.00 -4.79 4.53
N GLU A 36 -7.27 -3.99 3.76
CA GLU A 36 -6.39 -2.96 4.30
C GLU A 36 -7.18 -1.87 5.02
N ILE A 37 -8.33 -1.46 4.45
CA ILE A 37 -9.20 -0.45 5.06
C ILE A 37 -9.74 -0.95 6.39
N GLU A 38 -10.28 -2.17 6.42
CA GLU A 38 -10.78 -2.83 7.62
C GLU A 38 -9.68 -2.89 8.70
N TYR A 39 -8.50 -3.37 8.32
CA TYR A 39 -7.35 -3.43 9.23
C TYR A 39 -6.98 -2.05 9.77
N CYS A 40 -6.83 -1.04 8.90
CA CYS A 40 -6.35 0.28 9.33
C CYS A 40 -7.37 0.99 10.23
N ARG A 41 -8.66 0.88 9.92
CA ARG A 41 -9.75 1.46 10.74
C ARG A 41 -9.89 0.80 12.10
N GLY A 42 -9.59 -0.50 12.21
CA GLY A 42 -9.62 -1.24 13.48
C GLY A 42 -8.47 -0.90 14.45
N ARG A 43 -7.59 0.04 14.12
CA ARG A 43 -6.41 0.37 14.93
C ARG A 43 -6.52 1.76 15.55
N ARG A 44 -6.03 1.89 16.79
CA ARG A 44 -5.97 3.15 17.54
C ARG A 44 -5.31 4.29 16.76
N MET A 45 -4.26 3.97 15.99
CA MET A 45 -3.44 4.92 15.23
C MET A 45 -3.70 4.75 13.72
N ALA A 46 -4.97 4.82 13.30
CA ALA A 46 -5.40 4.49 11.94
C ALA A 46 -4.63 5.24 10.84
N MET A 47 -4.37 6.54 11.03
CA MET A 47 -3.62 7.37 10.09
C MET A 47 -2.21 6.80 9.82
N GLN A 48 -1.49 6.40 10.87
CA GLN A 48 -0.16 5.81 10.76
C GLN A 48 -0.20 4.46 10.05
N HIS A 49 -1.26 3.68 10.26
CA HIS A 49 -1.45 2.42 9.54
C HIS A 49 -1.70 2.64 8.05
N PHE A 50 -2.57 3.59 7.67
CA PHE A 50 -2.76 3.96 6.27
C PHE A 50 -1.45 4.45 5.64
N ALA A 51 -0.71 5.34 6.31
CA ALA A 51 0.57 5.83 5.82
C ALA A 51 1.62 4.73 5.65
N GLY A 52 1.64 3.75 6.57
CA GLY A 52 2.51 2.59 6.45
C GLY A 52 2.19 1.72 5.22
N ARG A 53 0.90 1.55 4.90
CA ARG A 53 0.47 0.82 3.68
C ARG A 53 0.84 1.59 2.42
N TRP A 54 0.65 2.91 2.43
CA TRP A 54 1.07 3.76 1.33
C TRP A 54 2.57 3.57 1.03
N ALA A 55 3.41 3.72 2.05
CA ALA A 55 4.87 3.57 1.91
C ALA A 55 5.25 2.16 1.44
N ALA A 56 4.61 1.13 2.00
CA ALA A 56 4.86 -0.25 1.58
C ALA A 56 4.53 -0.47 0.10
N LYS A 57 3.38 0.02 -0.38
CA LYS A 57 2.98 -0.10 -1.79
C LYS A 57 3.93 0.62 -2.73
N GLU A 58 4.35 1.84 -2.39
CA GLU A 58 5.35 2.59 -3.16
C GLU A 58 6.71 1.85 -3.18
N ALA A 59 7.16 1.31 -2.04
CA ALA A 59 8.40 0.54 -1.98
C ALA A 59 8.33 -0.73 -2.85
N ILE A 60 7.20 -1.45 -2.82
CA ILE A 60 6.97 -2.63 -3.66
C ILE A 60 7.00 -2.26 -5.14
N LEU A 61 6.32 -1.19 -5.53
CA LEU A 61 6.30 -0.74 -6.92
C LEU A 61 7.68 -0.33 -7.45
N LYS A 62 8.51 0.29 -6.59
CA LYS A 62 9.90 0.60 -6.92
C LYS A 62 10.74 -0.67 -7.08
N ALA A 63 10.51 -1.68 -6.23
CA ALA A 63 11.18 -2.97 -6.36
C ALA A 63 10.79 -3.70 -7.66
N LEU A 64 9.54 -3.54 -8.12
CA LEU A 64 9.04 -4.06 -9.39
C LEU A 64 9.58 -3.28 -10.62
N GLY A 65 10.02 -2.03 -10.43
CA GLY A 65 10.63 -1.22 -11.51
C GLY A 65 9.65 -0.67 -12.55
N THR A 66 8.33 -0.84 -12.36
CA THR A 66 7.30 -0.45 -13.33
C THR A 66 6.80 0.99 -13.17
N GLY A 67 6.81 1.50 -11.93
CA GLY A 67 6.05 2.68 -11.56
C GLY A 67 4.54 2.49 -11.77
N TRP A 68 3.74 3.57 -11.66
CA TRP A 68 2.27 3.50 -11.82
C TRP A 68 1.83 3.45 -13.30
N ARG A 69 2.57 2.72 -14.14
CA ARG A 69 2.33 2.60 -15.59
C ARG A 69 1.66 1.27 -15.91
N GLN A 70 1.31 1.07 -17.18
CA GLN A 70 0.86 -0.23 -17.72
C GLN A 70 -0.42 -0.80 -17.05
N GLY A 71 -1.29 0.08 -16.54
CA GLY A 71 -2.55 -0.34 -15.93
C GLY A 71 -2.44 -0.79 -14.47
N ILE A 72 -1.26 -0.69 -13.84
CA ILE A 72 -1.09 -0.99 -12.42
C ILE A 72 -1.87 0.00 -11.56
N SER A 73 -2.74 -0.53 -10.72
CA SER A 73 -3.55 0.18 -9.74
C SER A 73 -2.94 0.07 -8.34
N TRP A 74 -3.21 1.03 -7.46
CA TRP A 74 -2.84 0.94 -6.04
C TRP A 74 -3.36 -0.31 -5.34
N ARG A 75 -4.53 -0.81 -5.76
CA ARG A 75 -5.18 -1.99 -5.18
C ARG A 75 -4.64 -3.31 -5.73
N ASP A 76 -3.76 -3.26 -6.72
CA ASP A 76 -3.06 -4.44 -7.25
C ASP A 76 -1.99 -4.94 -6.29
N ILE A 77 -1.57 -4.09 -5.34
CA ILE A 77 -0.66 -4.43 -4.25
C ILE A 77 -1.47 -4.41 -2.95
N GLU A 78 -1.61 -5.56 -2.28
CA GLU A 78 -2.25 -5.67 -0.96
C GLU A 78 -1.20 -5.95 0.12
N VAL A 79 -1.23 -5.20 1.22
CA VAL A 79 -0.33 -5.38 2.36
C VAL A 79 -1.11 -5.61 3.66
N ILE A 80 -1.14 -6.87 4.08
CA ILE A 80 -1.79 -7.33 5.32
C ILE A 80 -0.77 -7.88 6.30
N ASN A 81 -1.12 -7.98 7.58
CA ASN A 81 -0.31 -8.70 8.56
C ASN A 81 -0.77 -10.15 8.62
N GLY A 82 0.16 -11.10 8.51
CA GLY A 82 -0.09 -12.51 8.80
C GLY A 82 -0.32 -12.76 10.30
N VAL A 83 -0.62 -14.01 10.66
CA VAL A 83 -0.97 -14.42 12.04
C VAL A 83 0.08 -14.02 13.08
N THR A 84 1.36 -14.05 12.70
CA THR A 84 2.49 -13.67 13.58
C THR A 84 2.75 -12.17 13.65
N GLY A 85 1.93 -11.34 12.98
CA GLY A 85 2.15 -9.91 12.84
C GLY A 85 3.14 -9.52 11.74
N ARG A 86 3.79 -10.48 11.07
CA ARG A 86 4.67 -10.21 9.92
C ARG A 86 3.85 -9.66 8.74
N PRO A 87 4.28 -8.57 8.07
CA PRO A 87 3.62 -8.11 6.85
C PRO A 87 3.77 -9.13 5.72
N VAL A 88 2.70 -9.33 4.97
CA VAL A 88 2.59 -10.19 3.79
C VAL A 88 2.07 -9.33 2.65
N VAL A 89 2.69 -9.49 1.48
CA VAL A 89 2.34 -8.79 0.25
C VAL A 89 1.66 -9.76 -0.69
N THR A 90 0.53 -9.36 -1.26
CA THR A 90 -0.14 -10.07 -2.35
C THR A 90 -0.15 -9.17 -3.58
N LEU A 91 0.40 -9.66 -4.69
CA LEU A 91 0.37 -9.01 -6.00
C LEU A 91 -0.78 -9.57 -6.85
N MET A 92 -1.56 -8.67 -7.43
CA MET A 92 -2.78 -8.94 -8.19
C MET A 92 -2.84 -8.04 -9.42
N GLY A 93 -3.78 -8.29 -10.33
CA GLY A 93 -4.02 -7.42 -11.48
C GLY A 93 -2.74 -7.16 -12.29
N GLY A 94 -2.47 -5.90 -12.64
CA GLY A 94 -1.33 -5.53 -13.48
C GLY A 94 0.05 -5.79 -12.87
N THR A 95 0.13 -6.21 -11.60
CA THR A 95 1.41 -6.56 -10.94
C THR A 95 1.76 -8.04 -11.01
N GLN A 96 0.87 -8.91 -11.52
CA GLN A 96 1.15 -10.35 -11.66
C GLN A 96 2.07 -10.66 -12.84
N ASP A 97 2.05 -9.81 -13.87
CA ASP A 97 2.77 -10.01 -15.13
C ASP A 97 4.14 -9.30 -15.16
N VAL A 98 4.63 -8.86 -14.00
CA VAL A 98 5.88 -8.09 -13.82
C VAL A 98 7.01 -8.97 -13.32
#